data_AF-A0A8C7HE13-F1
#
_entry.id   AF-A0A8C7HE13-F1
#
_cell.length_a   1.000
_cell.length_b   1.000
_cell.length_c   1.000
_cell.angle_alpha   90.00
_cell.angle_beta   90.00
_cell.angle_gamma   90.00
#
_symmetry.space_group_name_H-M   'P 1'
#
loop_
_entity.id
_entity.type
_entity.pdbx_description
1 polymer ?
#
loop_
_entity_poly.entity_id
_entity_poly.type
_entity_poly.pdbx_seq_one_letter_code
_entity_poly.pdbx_strand_id
1 'polypeptide(L)'
;MAEGQLRLPVDTCLLEFAKLVRRLGLKPQNVEKVLQEFGNRARKMEGEKLGLEAFAHYLDVPVSDMLRDIFSLFNEQEDNMIDIREYVIALSVVCRPAKTLETMKLAFRMFEAEEDSAITVAELACILKTALGVADLDVSRLFAAIDAEDTGKLTFGKFRSFAEHHPNFSEDYLSTDNTGRNGCPHQPKATPNAKPQTNGFCPDFSPRDNHHDTTPDDSVKKHN
;
A
#
# COMPACT_ATOMS: atom_id res chain seq x y z
N MET A 1 -5.62 -16.88 13.56
CA MET A 1 -4.84 -15.79 14.18
C MET A 1 -5.10 -14.57 13.33
N ALA A 2 -5.75 -13.53 13.87
CA ALA A 2 -6.11 -12.35 13.11
C ALA A 2 -4.89 -11.43 13.09
N GLU A 3 -4.21 -11.35 11.95
CA GLU A 3 -3.22 -10.29 11.73
C GLU A 3 -4.00 -8.97 11.68
N GLY A 4 -3.65 -8.01 12.55
CA GLY A 4 -4.20 -6.65 12.50
C GLY A 4 -3.91 -6.05 11.13
N GLN A 5 -4.86 -6.17 10.21
CA GLN A 5 -4.69 -5.78 8.82
C GLN A 5 -4.92 -4.29 8.73
N LEU A 6 -3.84 -3.52 8.53
CA LEU A 6 -3.95 -2.22 7.87
C LEU A 6 -4.56 -2.50 6.49
N ARG A 7 -5.87 -2.30 6.34
CA ARG A 7 -6.56 -2.51 5.07
C ARG A 7 -6.24 -1.30 4.19
N LEU A 8 -5.46 -1.54 3.15
CA LEU A 8 -5.09 -0.50 2.21
C LEU A 8 -6.32 -0.08 1.40
N PRO A 9 -6.61 1.23 1.28
CA PRO A 9 -7.71 1.70 0.46
C PRO A 9 -7.48 1.35 -1.02
N VAL A 10 -8.58 0.99 -1.69
CA VAL A 10 -8.58 0.41 -3.05
C VAL A 10 -8.30 1.44 -4.16
N ASP A 11 -8.43 2.74 -3.83
CA ASP A 11 -8.32 3.88 -4.75
C ASP A 11 -7.18 4.85 -4.36
N THR A 12 -5.98 4.30 -4.16
CA THR A 12 -4.82 5.06 -3.65
C THR A 12 -3.76 5.26 -4.73
N CYS A 13 -2.85 6.23 -4.52
CA CYS A 13 -1.69 6.43 -5.39
C CYS A 13 -0.84 5.15 -5.54
N LEU A 14 -0.96 4.20 -4.60
CA LEU A 14 -0.29 2.91 -4.63
C LEU A 14 -0.75 2.00 -5.76
N LEU A 15 -1.99 2.12 -6.25
CA LEU A 15 -2.44 1.33 -7.40
C LEU A 15 -1.74 1.80 -8.70
N GLU A 16 -1.64 3.11 -8.89
CA GLU A 16 -0.87 3.69 -10.00
C GLU A 16 0.61 3.34 -9.87
N PHE A 17 1.18 3.46 -8.67
CA PHE A 17 2.54 3.02 -8.39
C PHE A 17 2.76 1.54 -8.73
N ALA A 18 1.84 0.64 -8.34
CA ALA A 18 1.92 -0.78 -8.65
C ALA A 18 1.92 -1.06 -10.17
N LYS A 19 1.12 -0.32 -10.94
CA LYS A 19 1.11 -0.39 -12.41
C LYS A 19 2.45 0.05 -12.98
N LEU A 20 3.01 1.15 -12.50
CA LEU A 20 4.29 1.70 -12.96
C LEU A 20 5.46 0.76 -12.64
N VAL A 21 5.55 0.26 -11.40
CA VAL A 21 6.58 -0.72 -10.97
C VAL A 21 6.55 -1.98 -11.86
N ARG A 22 5.34 -2.49 -12.17
CA ARG A 22 5.19 -3.64 -13.06
C ARG A 22 5.65 -3.33 -14.49
N ARG A 23 5.38 -2.12 -15.01
CA ARG A 23 5.77 -1.70 -16.35
C ARG A 23 7.27 -1.43 -16.47
N LEU A 24 7.93 -0.95 -15.41
CA LEU A 24 9.39 -0.80 -15.36
C LEU A 24 10.15 -2.14 -15.30
N GLY A 25 9.45 -3.27 -15.10
CA GLY A 25 10.09 -4.57 -14.96
C GLY A 25 10.80 -4.77 -13.63
N LEU A 26 10.52 -3.92 -12.62
CA LEU A 26 11.10 -3.99 -11.28
C LEU A 26 10.50 -5.13 -10.43
N LYS A 27 10.18 -6.28 -11.03
CA LYS A 27 9.76 -7.47 -10.28
C LYS A 27 11.01 -8.23 -9.82
N PRO A 28 11.42 -8.12 -8.55
CA PRO A 28 12.63 -8.76 -8.09
C PRO A 28 12.39 -10.27 -7.98
N GLN A 29 13.29 -11.10 -8.52
CA GLN A 29 13.23 -12.55 -8.31
C GLN A 29 13.40 -12.93 -6.83
N ASN A 30 14.10 -12.08 -6.06
CA ASN A 30 14.27 -12.20 -4.62
C ASN A 30 13.81 -10.91 -3.91
N VAL A 31 12.49 -10.74 -3.83
CA VAL A 31 11.83 -9.56 -3.25
C VAL A 31 12.38 -9.20 -1.87
N GLU A 32 12.58 -10.19 -1.00
CA GLU A 32 12.98 -9.93 0.39
C GLU A 32 14.40 -9.34 0.46
N LYS A 33 15.35 -9.94 -0.25
CA LYS A 33 16.73 -9.44 -0.31
C LYS A 33 16.78 -8.04 -0.91
N VAL A 34 16.03 -7.81 -1.98
CA VAL A 34 16.01 -6.51 -2.67
C VAL A 34 15.42 -5.42 -1.79
N LEU A 35 14.31 -5.68 -1.09
CA LEU A 35 13.72 -4.73 -0.16
C LEU A 35 14.65 -4.45 1.04
N GLN A 36 15.37 -5.46 1.52
CA GLN A 36 16.35 -5.28 2.59
C GLN A 36 17.53 -4.41 2.13
N GLU A 37 18.06 -4.63 0.93
CA GLU A 37 19.12 -3.80 0.34
C GLU A 37 18.66 -2.36 0.12
N PHE A 38 17.46 -2.16 -0.43
CA PHE A 38 16.83 -0.85 -0.54
C PHE A 38 16.64 -0.18 0.82
N GLY A 39 16.13 -0.89 1.82
CA GLY A 39 15.96 -0.35 3.17
C GLY A 39 17.27 0.07 3.82
N ASN A 40 18.31 -0.75 3.68
CA ASN A 40 19.64 -0.44 4.22
C ASN A 40 20.28 0.78 3.54
N ARG A 41 20.07 0.97 2.23
CA ARG A 41 20.56 2.17 1.53
C ARG A 41 19.72 3.40 1.89
N ALA A 42 18.41 3.27 1.95
CA ALA A 42 17.50 4.35 2.31
C ALA A 42 17.74 4.88 3.74
N ARG A 43 17.97 4.00 4.71
CA ARG A 43 18.34 4.38 6.09
C ARG A 43 19.57 5.29 6.14
N LYS A 44 20.56 5.06 5.27
CA LYS A 44 21.80 5.86 5.23
C LYS A 44 21.62 7.27 4.66
N MET A 45 20.48 7.53 4.03
CA MET A 45 20.11 8.82 3.46
C MET A 45 19.06 9.52 4.33
N GLU A 46 19.02 9.20 5.63
CA GLU A 46 18.13 9.87 6.58
C GLU A 46 18.36 11.39 6.57
N GLY A 47 17.27 12.15 6.44
CA GLY A 47 17.32 13.61 6.34
C GLY A 47 17.69 14.13 4.95
N GLU A 48 18.08 13.28 4.01
CA GLU A 48 18.33 13.64 2.62
C GLU A 48 17.09 13.39 1.76
N LYS A 49 16.79 14.34 0.88
CA LYS A 49 15.82 14.13 -0.20
C LYS A 49 16.55 14.01 -1.53
N LEU A 50 15.96 13.29 -2.48
CA LEU A 50 16.54 13.07 -3.81
C LEU A 50 15.73 13.80 -4.89
N GLY A 51 16.44 14.52 -5.77
CA GLY A 51 15.90 14.96 -7.05
C GLY A 51 15.79 13.81 -8.06
N LEU A 52 15.15 14.06 -9.20
CA LEU A 52 14.86 13.04 -10.23
C LEU A 52 16.11 12.29 -10.70
N GLU A 53 17.20 12.99 -10.98
CA GLU A 53 18.45 12.39 -11.47
C GLU A 53 19.11 11.50 -10.39
N ALA A 54 19.11 11.95 -9.14
CA ALA A 54 19.65 11.18 -8.02
C ALA A 54 18.78 9.96 -7.73
N PHE A 55 17.46 10.08 -7.86
CA PHE A 55 16.53 8.97 -7.75
C PHE A 55 16.74 7.92 -8.87
N ALA A 56 16.96 8.36 -10.11
CA ALA A 56 17.30 7.48 -11.23
C ALA A 56 18.59 6.69 -10.95
N HIS A 57 19.62 7.38 -10.45
CA HIS A 57 20.88 6.76 -10.07
C HIS A 57 20.70 5.77 -8.91
N TYR A 58 19.89 6.11 -7.91
CA TYR A 58 19.60 5.23 -6.79
C TYR A 58 18.96 3.89 -7.21
N LEU A 59 18.05 3.96 -8.18
CA LEU A 59 17.36 2.80 -8.75
C LEU A 59 18.16 2.06 -9.82
N ASP A 60 19.30 2.60 -10.25
CA ASP A 60 20.11 2.09 -11.36
C ASP A 60 19.32 1.97 -12.68
N VAL A 61 18.54 3.01 -13.00
CA VAL A 61 17.73 3.10 -14.23
C VAL A 61 17.93 4.46 -14.90
N PRO A 62 17.77 4.56 -16.23
CA PRO A 62 17.78 5.86 -16.90
C PRO A 62 16.55 6.68 -16.55
N VAL A 63 16.69 8.01 -16.60
CA VAL A 63 15.54 8.91 -16.51
C VAL A 63 14.60 8.63 -17.69
N SER A 64 13.37 8.25 -17.39
CA SER A 64 12.31 7.94 -18.36
C SER A 64 11.00 8.57 -17.91
N ASP A 65 10.03 8.69 -18.82
CA ASP A 65 8.71 9.27 -18.47
C ASP A 65 8.02 8.46 -17.37
N MET A 66 8.18 7.13 -17.40
CA MET A 66 7.71 6.25 -16.34
C MET A 66 8.37 6.52 -14.98
N LEU A 67 9.67 6.81 -14.97
CA LEU A 67 10.36 7.19 -13.74
C LEU A 67 9.87 8.55 -13.22
N ARG A 68 9.59 9.50 -14.12
CA ARG A 68 9.00 10.79 -13.78
C ARG A 68 7.61 10.62 -13.17
N ASP A 69 6.79 9.74 -13.74
CA ASP A 69 5.47 9.40 -13.20
C ASP A 69 5.61 8.84 -11.78
N ILE A 70 6.52 7.89 -11.54
CA ILE A 70 6.79 7.37 -10.19
C ILE A 70 7.26 8.47 -9.26
N PHE A 71 8.22 9.28 -9.68
CA PHE A 71 8.77 10.38 -8.89
C PHE A 71 7.68 11.37 -8.46
N SER A 72 6.76 11.69 -9.37
CA SER A 72 5.66 12.63 -9.10
C SER A 72 4.68 12.15 -8.02
N LEU A 73 4.59 10.83 -7.77
CA LEU A 73 3.71 10.28 -6.73
C LEU A 73 4.21 10.55 -5.31
N PHE A 74 5.50 10.86 -5.13
CA PHE A 74 6.11 11.12 -3.83
C PHE A 74 6.56 12.58 -3.66
N ASN A 75 6.46 13.41 -4.71
CA ASN A 75 6.84 14.82 -4.69
C ASN A 75 5.68 15.70 -4.18
N GLU A 76 5.20 15.46 -2.96
CA GLU A 76 4.01 16.13 -2.43
C GLU A 76 4.18 17.65 -2.26
N GLN A 77 5.42 18.10 -2.00
CA GLN A 77 5.72 19.52 -1.75
C GLN A 77 6.00 20.32 -3.02
N GLU A 78 5.94 19.68 -4.19
CA GLU A 78 6.32 20.27 -5.49
C GLU A 78 7.73 20.91 -5.49
N ASP A 79 8.59 20.52 -4.54
CA ASP A 79 9.97 20.99 -4.39
C ASP A 79 10.94 20.21 -5.28
N ASN A 80 10.42 19.26 -6.06
CA ASN A 80 11.15 18.31 -6.91
C ASN A 80 12.12 17.45 -6.11
N MET A 81 11.74 17.09 -4.88
CA MET A 81 12.57 16.31 -3.98
C MET A 81 11.70 15.25 -3.28
N ILE A 82 12.14 14.00 -3.27
CA ILE A 82 11.42 12.89 -2.61
C ILE A 82 12.24 12.31 -1.47
N ASP A 83 11.59 11.86 -0.40
CA ASP A 83 12.24 11.00 0.58
C ASP A 83 12.26 9.56 0.05
N ILE A 84 13.45 9.01 -0.13
CA ILE A 84 13.62 7.69 -0.71
C ILE A 84 13.04 6.57 0.17
N ARG A 85 12.89 6.81 1.47
CA ARG A 85 12.27 5.86 2.40
C ARG A 85 10.80 5.64 2.07
N GLU A 86 10.10 6.67 1.57
CA GLU A 86 8.70 6.56 1.12
C GLU A 86 8.58 5.61 -0.08
N TYR A 87 9.44 5.76 -1.08
CA TYR A 87 9.50 4.84 -2.22
C TYR A 87 9.70 3.38 -1.77
N VAL A 88 10.60 3.13 -0.82
CA VAL A 88 10.87 1.76 -0.33
C VAL A 88 9.67 1.19 0.43
N ILE A 89 8.95 2.00 1.21
CA ILE A 89 7.71 1.59 1.87
C ILE A 89 6.66 1.22 0.83
N ALA A 90 6.40 2.09 -0.14
CA ALA A 90 5.42 1.84 -1.19
C ALA A 90 5.78 0.60 -2.02
N LEU A 91 7.07 0.43 -2.36
CA LEU A 91 7.56 -0.76 -3.07
C LEU A 91 7.31 -2.02 -2.24
N SER A 92 7.57 -1.97 -0.95
CA SER A 92 7.29 -3.09 -0.04
C SER A 92 5.81 -3.45 -0.03
N VAL A 93 4.91 -2.46 0.03
CA VAL A 93 3.46 -2.68 -0.02
C VAL A 93 3.06 -3.41 -1.30
N VAL A 94 3.51 -2.92 -2.46
CA VAL A 94 3.19 -3.51 -3.76
C VAL A 94 3.76 -4.91 -3.92
N CYS A 95 4.99 -5.14 -3.45
CA CYS A 95 5.65 -6.43 -3.55
C CYS A 95 5.13 -7.46 -2.53
N ARG A 96 4.54 -7.01 -1.40
CA ARG A 96 4.16 -7.85 -0.27
C ARG A 96 2.79 -7.45 0.31
N PRO A 97 1.70 -7.44 -0.49
CA PRO A 97 0.41 -6.87 -0.06
C PRO A 97 -0.24 -7.60 1.13
N ALA A 98 0.11 -8.87 1.36
CA ALA A 98 -0.36 -9.65 2.51
C ALA A 98 0.59 -9.61 3.73
N LYS A 99 1.74 -8.93 3.65
CA LYS A 99 2.75 -8.89 4.73
C LYS A 99 2.91 -7.49 5.28
N THR A 100 1.81 -6.90 5.73
CA THR A 100 1.79 -5.52 6.24
C THR A 100 2.74 -5.33 7.43
N LEU A 101 2.82 -6.30 8.35
CA LEU A 101 3.72 -6.22 9.50
C LEU A 101 5.21 -6.21 9.09
N GLU A 102 5.59 -6.95 8.04
CA GLU A 102 6.95 -6.93 7.50
C GLU A 102 7.25 -5.61 6.77
N THR A 103 6.25 -4.99 6.16
CA THR A 103 6.37 -3.63 5.61
C THR A 103 6.59 -2.61 6.73
N MET A 104 5.78 -2.68 7.80
CA MET A 104 5.96 -1.81 8.97
C MET A 104 7.33 -2.02 9.59
N LYS A 105 7.77 -3.27 9.77
CA LYS A 105 9.11 -3.57 10.30
C LYS A 105 10.22 -2.95 9.45
N LEU A 106 10.14 -3.08 8.13
CA LEU A 106 11.10 -2.45 7.21
C LEU A 106 11.08 -0.93 7.34
N ALA A 107 9.90 -0.34 7.45
CA ALA A 107 9.73 1.10 7.63
C ALA A 107 10.38 1.58 8.94
N PHE A 108 10.03 0.99 10.08
CA PHE A 108 10.64 1.33 11.37
C PHE A 108 12.16 1.22 11.31
N ARG A 109 12.73 0.17 10.69
CA ARG A 109 14.19 0.05 10.53
C ARG A 109 14.85 1.20 9.76
N MET A 110 14.13 1.86 8.85
CA MET A 110 14.63 3.00 8.08
C MET A 110 14.51 4.35 8.80
N PHE A 111 13.59 4.45 9.76
CA PHE A 111 13.29 5.70 10.47
C PHE A 111 13.76 5.69 11.93
N GLU A 112 14.02 4.52 12.52
CA GLU A 112 14.37 4.41 13.92
C GLU A 112 15.72 5.07 14.23
N ALA A 113 15.72 5.90 15.27
CA ALA A 113 16.93 6.53 15.79
C ALA A 113 17.90 5.48 16.33
N GLU A 114 19.20 5.73 16.17
CA GLU A 114 20.24 4.77 16.57
C GLU A 114 20.34 4.58 18.08
N GLU A 115 19.95 5.59 18.86
CA GLU A 115 20.09 5.60 20.32
C GLU A 115 19.11 4.65 21.03
N ASP A 116 17.89 4.51 20.52
CA ASP A 116 16.81 3.83 21.22
C ASP A 116 15.89 3.00 20.31
N SER A 117 16.16 2.95 19.01
CA SER A 117 15.34 2.23 18.02
C SER A 117 13.87 2.67 18.02
N ALA A 118 13.63 3.96 18.31
CA ALA A 118 12.30 4.56 18.29
C ALA A 118 12.13 5.56 17.15
N ILE A 119 10.88 5.79 16.77
CA ILE A 119 10.45 6.82 15.83
C ILE A 119 9.56 7.84 16.55
N THR A 120 9.48 9.03 15.98
CA THR A 120 8.60 10.13 16.39
C THR A 120 7.21 10.00 15.76
N VAL A 121 6.27 10.84 16.23
CA VAL A 121 4.92 10.93 15.66
C VAL A 121 4.92 11.36 14.19
N ALA A 122 5.82 12.27 13.80
CA ALA A 122 5.94 12.76 12.43
C ALA A 122 6.42 11.65 11.47
N GLU A 123 7.34 10.80 11.94
CA GLU A 123 7.84 9.67 11.16
C GLU A 123 6.78 8.57 11.05
N LEU A 124 6.02 8.30 12.12
CA LEU A 124 4.88 7.38 12.03
C LEU A 124 3.84 7.88 11.02
N ALA A 125 3.57 9.19 10.99
CA ALA A 125 2.67 9.79 10.00
C ALA A 125 3.18 9.55 8.58
N CYS A 126 4.46 9.84 8.29
CA CYS A 126 5.06 9.59 6.98
C CYS A 126 4.96 8.10 6.58
N ILE A 127 5.31 7.19 7.49
CA ILE A 127 5.23 5.73 7.26
C ILE A 127 3.81 5.30 6.89
N LEU A 128 2.81 5.70 7.69
CA LEU A 128 1.43 5.25 7.51
C LEU A 128 0.76 5.93 6.30
N LYS A 129 1.00 7.22 6.06
CA LYS A 129 0.52 7.93 4.85
C LYS A 129 1.01 7.23 3.59
N THR A 130 2.31 6.94 3.53
CA THR A 130 2.93 6.24 2.41
C THR A 130 2.36 4.83 2.25
N ALA A 131 2.31 4.06 3.35
CA ALA A 131 1.85 2.67 3.30
C ALA A 131 0.37 2.56 2.92
N LEU A 132 -0.46 3.55 3.28
CA LEU A 132 -1.87 3.64 2.92
C LEU A 132 -2.10 4.34 1.58
N GLY A 133 -1.12 5.05 1.03
CA GLY A 133 -1.23 5.81 -0.21
C GLY A 133 -2.24 6.97 -0.12
N VAL A 134 -2.22 7.70 0.99
CA VAL A 134 -3.10 8.85 1.26
C VAL A 134 -2.28 10.11 1.50
N ALA A 135 -2.78 11.26 1.04
CA ALA A 135 -2.08 12.54 1.19
C ALA A 135 -2.11 13.07 2.65
N ASP A 136 -3.22 12.82 3.37
CA ASP A 136 -3.32 13.19 4.78
C ASP A 136 -3.91 12.08 5.64
N LEU A 137 -3.42 12.01 6.86
CA LEU A 137 -3.68 11.02 7.87
C LEU A 137 -3.28 11.59 9.23
N ASP A 138 -4.26 11.73 10.12
CA ASP A 138 -3.96 12.01 11.53
C ASP A 138 -3.63 10.69 12.24
N VAL A 139 -2.42 10.63 12.79
CA VAL A 139 -1.90 9.49 13.56
C VAL A 139 -1.79 9.79 15.05
N SER A 140 -2.14 11.02 15.49
CA SER A 140 -1.91 11.48 16.86
C SER A 140 -2.62 10.60 17.88
N ARG A 141 -3.87 10.22 17.57
CA ARG A 141 -4.67 9.32 18.42
C ARG A 141 -4.06 7.92 18.52
N LEU A 142 -3.57 7.38 17.40
CA LEU A 142 -2.90 6.09 17.40
C LEU A 142 -1.59 6.14 18.18
N PHE A 143 -0.79 7.17 17.96
CA PHE A 143 0.50 7.34 18.64
C PHE A 143 0.31 7.43 20.15
N ALA A 144 -0.60 8.28 20.63
CA ALA A 144 -0.90 8.43 22.05
C ALA A 144 -1.45 7.15 22.69
N ALA A 145 -2.20 6.34 21.93
CA ALA A 145 -2.71 5.07 22.42
C ALA A 145 -1.60 4.02 22.64
N ILE A 146 -0.51 4.09 21.86
CA ILE A 146 0.63 3.17 21.99
C ILE A 146 1.68 3.71 22.96
N ASP A 147 1.94 5.02 22.93
CA ASP A 147 2.89 5.71 23.80
C ASP A 147 2.21 6.20 25.09
N ALA A 148 1.65 5.26 25.85
CA ALA A 148 0.91 5.56 27.09
C ALA A 148 1.75 6.25 28.18
N GLU A 149 3.07 6.19 28.07
CA GLU A 149 4.03 6.83 28.98
C GLU A 149 4.40 8.26 28.55
N ASP A 150 3.84 8.75 27.44
CA ASP A 150 4.09 10.10 26.87
C ASP A 150 5.59 10.39 26.68
N THR A 151 6.32 9.39 26.16
CA THR A 151 7.76 9.50 25.90
C THR A 151 8.06 10.31 24.64
N GLY A 152 7.05 10.52 23.78
CA GLY A 152 7.19 11.07 22.44
C GLY A 152 7.85 10.09 21.45
N LYS A 153 8.03 8.83 21.85
CA LYS A 153 8.85 7.84 21.14
C LYS A 153 8.16 6.49 21.01
N LEU A 154 8.19 5.93 19.81
CA LEU A 154 7.52 4.68 19.48
C LEU A 154 8.48 3.67 18.86
N THR A 155 8.65 2.49 19.46
CA THR A 155 9.44 1.39 18.87
C THR A 155 8.54 0.44 18.08
N PHE A 156 9.13 -0.30 17.13
CA PHE A 156 8.39 -1.33 16.39
C PHE A 156 7.76 -2.39 17.31
N GLY A 157 8.43 -2.72 18.42
CA GLY A 157 7.93 -3.68 19.41
C GLY A 157 6.62 -3.20 20.05
N LYS A 158 6.57 -1.92 20.46
CA LYS A 158 5.34 -1.30 21.00
C LYS A 158 4.22 -1.30 19.96
N PHE A 159 4.49 -0.87 18.73
CA PHE A 159 3.51 -0.87 17.64
C PHE A 159 2.95 -2.27 17.34
N ARG A 160 3.84 -3.26 17.20
CA ARG A 160 3.46 -4.66 16.93
C ARG A 160 2.58 -5.22 18.05
N SER A 161 2.99 -5.03 19.30
CA SER A 161 2.23 -5.52 20.46
C SER A 161 0.83 -4.92 20.48
N PHE A 162 0.70 -3.61 20.21
CA PHE A 162 -0.60 -2.94 20.13
C PHE A 162 -1.46 -3.50 18.98
N ALA A 163 -0.91 -3.64 17.78
CA ALA A 163 -1.62 -4.16 16.61
C ALA A 163 -2.13 -5.61 16.81
N GLU A 164 -1.40 -6.43 17.55
CA GLU A 164 -1.80 -7.81 17.89
C GLU A 164 -2.99 -7.84 18.87
N HIS A 165 -3.11 -6.86 19.77
CA HIS A 165 -4.21 -6.78 20.75
C HIS A 165 -5.42 -5.97 20.26
N HIS A 166 -5.24 -5.13 19.24
CA HIS A 166 -6.27 -4.25 18.68
C HIS A 166 -6.41 -4.47 17.18
N PRO A 167 -7.01 -5.58 16.70
CA PRO A 167 -7.03 -5.92 15.28
C PRO A 167 -7.72 -4.87 14.37
N ASN A 168 -8.59 -4.03 14.93
CA ASN A 168 -9.31 -2.97 14.21
C ASN A 168 -8.73 -1.56 14.48
N PHE A 169 -7.51 -1.46 15.00
CA PHE A 169 -6.94 -0.17 15.42
C PHE A 169 -6.93 0.89 14.32
N SER A 170 -6.82 0.50 13.06
CA SER A 170 -6.86 1.44 11.94
C SER A 170 -8.20 2.17 11.85
N GLU A 171 -9.32 1.51 12.14
CA GLU A 171 -10.65 2.14 12.12
C GLU A 171 -10.89 2.99 13.37
N ASP A 172 -10.38 2.52 14.52
CA ASP A 172 -10.63 3.16 15.82
C ASP A 172 -9.79 4.44 16.03
N TYR A 173 -8.57 4.45 15.47
CA TYR A 173 -7.55 5.47 15.78
C TYR A 173 -7.04 6.27 14.59
N LEU A 174 -7.20 5.80 13.35
CA LEU A 174 -6.79 6.58 12.18
C LEU A 174 -7.99 7.33 11.61
N SER A 175 -7.78 8.59 11.25
CA SER A 175 -8.78 9.41 10.58
C SER A 175 -8.15 10.06 9.36
N THR A 176 -8.74 9.80 8.20
CA THR A 176 -8.44 10.54 6.98
C THR A 176 -9.47 11.66 6.90
N ASP A 177 -9.05 12.90 7.15
CA ASP A 177 -9.93 14.05 6.97
C ASP A 177 -10.15 14.30 5.47
N ASN A 178 -10.99 13.48 4.85
CA ASN A 178 -11.48 13.69 3.49
C ASN A 178 -12.88 14.35 3.52
N THR A 179 -13.15 15.20 4.51
CA THR A 179 -14.36 16.04 4.55
C THR A 179 -14.07 17.40 3.93
N GLY A 180 -13.93 17.41 2.60
CA GLY A 180 -13.51 18.61 1.89
C GLY A 180 -13.88 18.76 0.42
N ARG A 181 -14.93 18.09 -0.11
CA ARG A 181 -15.67 18.55 -1.31
C ARG A 181 -16.88 17.66 -1.67
N ASN A 182 -18.00 17.90 -1.00
CA ASN A 182 -19.32 18.12 -1.60
C ASN A 182 -20.35 18.13 -0.47
N GLY A 183 -20.88 19.31 -0.18
CA GLY A 183 -21.99 19.47 0.73
C GLY A 183 -23.21 18.72 0.21
N CYS A 184 -23.74 17.82 1.03
CA CYS A 184 -25.17 17.61 1.09
C CYS A 184 -25.48 17.12 2.51
N PRO A 185 -26.21 17.90 3.34
CA PRO A 185 -26.79 17.32 4.53
C PRO A 185 -27.78 16.27 4.03
N HIS A 186 -27.85 15.11 4.68
CA HIS A 186 -29.06 14.30 4.91
C HIS A 186 -28.59 12.94 5.44
N GLN A 187 -28.56 12.84 6.77
CA GLN A 187 -28.73 11.57 7.46
C GLN A 187 -30.03 10.90 6.98
N PRO A 188 -30.05 9.57 6.87
CA PRO A 188 -31.17 8.84 7.44
C PRO A 188 -30.70 7.83 8.49
N LYS A 189 -31.49 7.79 9.55
CA LYS A 189 -31.39 6.93 10.73
C LYS A 189 -31.31 5.45 10.36
N ALA A 190 -30.55 4.70 11.16
CA ALA A 190 -30.46 3.26 11.14
C ALA A 190 -31.83 2.58 11.33
N THR A 191 -32.11 1.55 10.52
CA THR A 191 -33.14 0.54 10.78
C THR A 191 -32.48 -0.80 11.11
N PRO A 192 -32.80 -1.45 12.24
CA PRO A 192 -32.18 -2.70 12.65
C PRO A 192 -32.93 -3.89 12.04
N ASN A 193 -32.57 -4.30 10.83
CA ASN A 193 -32.67 -5.67 10.28
C ASN A 193 -32.51 -5.66 8.76
N ALA A 194 -31.31 -5.95 8.27
CA ALA A 194 -31.09 -6.38 6.89
C ALA A 194 -30.01 -7.46 6.87
N LYS A 195 -30.30 -8.56 6.16
CA LYS A 195 -29.44 -9.76 6.02
C LYS A 195 -28.13 -9.41 5.27
N PRO A 196 -27.05 -10.20 5.45
CA PRO A 196 -25.76 -9.92 4.82
C PRO A 196 -25.89 -10.08 3.30
N GLN A 197 -25.66 -9.00 2.56
CA GLN A 197 -25.51 -9.08 1.10
C GLN A 197 -24.13 -9.65 0.78
N THR A 198 -24.15 -10.71 -0.01
CA THR A 198 -23.04 -11.56 -0.39
C THR A 198 -22.12 -10.89 -1.41
N ASN A 199 -20.82 -11.11 -1.23
CA ASN A 199 -19.70 -10.79 -2.11
C ASN A 199 -20.03 -10.88 -3.61
N GLY A 200 -19.95 -9.74 -4.30
CA GLY A 200 -19.91 -9.67 -5.76
C GLY A 200 -18.52 -9.98 -6.30
N PHE A 201 -18.12 -11.26 -6.24
CA PHE A 201 -17.06 -11.80 -7.10
C PHE A 201 -17.75 -12.65 -8.16
N CYS A 202 -17.76 -12.17 -9.40
CA CYS A 202 -18.12 -12.96 -10.57
C CYS A 202 -17.02 -14.02 -10.80
N PRO A 203 -17.34 -15.33 -10.80
CA PRO A 203 -16.39 -16.37 -11.17
C PRO A 203 -16.74 -16.87 -12.58
N ASP A 204 -16.09 -16.39 -13.62
CA ASP A 204 -16.02 -17.15 -14.88
C ASP A 204 -14.89 -16.65 -15.80
N PHE A 205 -13.72 -17.30 -15.73
CA PHE A 205 -12.76 -17.35 -16.83
C PHE A 205 -12.16 -18.75 -16.86
N SER A 206 -13.00 -19.73 -17.18
CA SER A 206 -12.53 -20.97 -17.82
C SER A 206 -12.80 -20.87 -19.33
N PRO A 207 -11.88 -21.33 -20.20
CA PRO A 207 -12.05 -21.21 -21.64
C PRO A 207 -13.22 -22.10 -22.10
N ARG A 208 -14.18 -21.55 -22.84
CA ARG A 208 -15.23 -22.35 -23.47
C ARG A 208 -14.72 -22.92 -24.79
N ASP A 209 -14.63 -24.24 -24.86
CA ASP A 209 -14.56 -25.00 -26.11
C ASP A 209 -15.82 -24.76 -26.94
N ASN A 210 -15.66 -24.26 -28.16
CA ASN A 210 -16.74 -24.06 -29.11
C ASN A 210 -17.04 -25.39 -29.83
N HIS A 211 -18.05 -26.13 -29.35
CA HIS A 211 -18.74 -27.13 -30.16
C HIS A 211 -19.89 -26.45 -30.93
N HIS A 212 -19.78 -26.44 -32.26
CA HIS A 212 -20.90 -26.13 -33.14
C HIS A 212 -21.48 -27.45 -33.66
N ASP A 213 -22.70 -27.73 -33.24
CA ASP A 213 -23.51 -28.86 -33.67
C ASP A 213 -24.29 -28.45 -34.93
N THR A 214 -24.25 -29.27 -35.97
CA THR A 214 -25.27 -29.26 -37.04
C THR A 214 -25.32 -30.65 -37.65
N THR A 215 -26.39 -31.36 -37.31
CA THR A 215 -26.81 -32.61 -37.97
C THR A 215 -27.15 -32.35 -39.45
N PRO A 216 -27.05 -33.39 -40.28
CA PRO A 216 -28.31 -33.88 -40.85
C PRO A 216 -28.39 -35.41 -40.94
N ASP A 217 -29.55 -35.94 -40.55
CA ASP A 217 -30.03 -37.26 -40.93
C ASP A 217 -30.97 -37.07 -42.14
N ASP A 218 -30.61 -37.60 -43.31
CA ASP A 218 -31.62 -38.10 -44.24
C ASP A 218 -31.02 -39.11 -45.23
N SER A 219 -31.70 -40.24 -45.36
CA SER A 219 -31.31 -41.40 -46.15
C SER A 219 -31.93 -41.32 -47.54
N VAL A 220 -31.13 -41.33 -48.62
CA VAL A 220 -31.65 -41.64 -49.97
C VAL A 220 -30.78 -42.65 -50.72
N LYS A 221 -31.49 -43.70 -51.16
CA LYS A 221 -31.15 -44.84 -52.03
C LYS A 221 -30.32 -44.54 -53.30
N LYS A 222 -29.46 -45.52 -53.62
CA LYS A 222 -29.18 -46.17 -54.93
C LYS A 222 -29.51 -45.40 -56.23
N HIS A 223 -28.51 -45.21 -57.11
CA HIS A 223 -28.42 -45.94 -58.39
C HIS A 223 -27.13 -45.64 -59.18
N ASN A 224 -26.72 -46.68 -59.91
CA ASN A 224 -25.73 -46.80 -61.00
C ASN A 224 -24.25 -46.95 -60.62
#